data_AF-A0AAN6TUE8-F1
#
_entry.id   AF-A0AAN6TUE8-F1
#
_cell.length_a   1.000
_cell.length_b   1.000
_cell.length_c   1.000
_cell.angle_alpha   90.00
_cell.angle_beta   90.00
_cell.angle_gamma   90.00
#
_symmetry.space_group_name_H-M   'P 1'
#
loop_
_entity.id
_entity.type
_entity.pdbx_description
1 polymer ?
#
loop_
_entity_poly.entity_id
_entity_poly.type
_entity_poly.pdbx_seq_one_letter_code
_entity_poly.pdbx_strand_id
1 'polypeptide(L)'
;MAMAAPAIRMAPSISSLPRLLPPTVFSTTRIQLYVRQLPLPLFPSLSLAVPVGLQLGLPSLPSILQGIWESILKAVPKKKTSHMKKRHRQMAGKAIKDVNSLCKCPACGEIKRMHYLCPHCAARLREMMNREAREKNE
;
A
#
# COMPACT_ATOMS: atom_id res chain seq x y z
N MET A 1 62.81 -10.47 -29.22
CA MET A 1 61.39 -10.09 -29.34
C MET A 1 61.01 -9.36 -28.07
N ALA A 2 60.86 -8.04 -28.14
CA ALA A 2 60.70 -7.16 -26.99
C ALA A 2 59.25 -7.17 -26.47
N MET A 3 59.09 -7.20 -25.15
CA MET A 3 57.80 -7.16 -24.46
C MET A 3 57.34 -5.70 -24.32
N ALA A 4 56.20 -5.35 -24.91
CA ALA A 4 55.57 -4.05 -24.76
C ALA A 4 54.56 -4.09 -23.59
N ALA A 5 54.79 -3.25 -22.58
CA ALA A 5 53.86 -3.04 -21.47
C ALA A 5 52.73 -2.07 -21.86
N PRO A 6 51.50 -2.24 -21.36
CA PRO A 6 50.41 -1.32 -21.64
C PRO A 6 50.46 -0.09 -20.71
N ALA A 7 50.35 1.10 -21.31
CA ALA A 7 50.21 2.37 -20.60
C ALA A 7 48.76 2.56 -20.11
N ILE A 8 48.59 2.82 -18.82
CA ILE A 8 47.30 3.14 -18.19
C ILE A 8 47.06 4.64 -18.34
N ARG A 9 46.03 5.04 -19.11
CA ARG A 9 45.57 6.43 -19.19
C ARG A 9 44.75 6.78 -17.95
N MET A 10 45.18 7.78 -17.18
CA MET A 10 44.38 8.44 -16.14
C MET A 10 43.41 9.44 -16.80
N ALA A 11 42.14 9.40 -16.43
CA ALA A 11 41.14 10.41 -16.79
C ALA A 11 41.07 11.50 -15.71
N PRO A 12 40.83 12.78 -16.06
CA PRO A 12 40.83 13.87 -15.10
C PRO A 12 39.53 13.92 -14.28
N SER A 13 39.71 14.20 -13.00
CA SER A 13 38.69 14.44 -11.99
C SER A 13 37.80 15.62 -12.37
N ILE A 14 36.53 15.35 -12.65
CA ILE A 14 35.52 16.40 -12.86
C ILE A 14 34.90 16.70 -11.49
N SER A 15 35.26 17.86 -10.93
CA SER A 15 34.68 18.42 -9.72
C SER A 15 33.20 18.73 -9.93
N SER A 16 32.32 18.02 -9.23
CA SER A 16 30.89 18.31 -9.20
C SER A 16 30.56 19.15 -7.96
N LEU A 17 30.14 20.40 -8.22
CA LEU A 17 29.63 21.32 -7.21
C LEU A 17 28.34 20.77 -6.58
N PRO A 18 28.11 20.91 -5.27
CA PRO A 18 26.85 20.51 -4.64
C PRO A 18 25.76 21.53 -5.00
N ARG A 19 24.83 21.10 -5.84
CA ARG A 19 23.61 21.85 -6.14
C ARG A 19 22.68 21.75 -4.93
N LEU A 20 22.66 22.78 -4.10
CA LEU A 20 21.69 22.95 -3.01
C LEU A 20 20.30 23.13 -3.62
N LEU A 21 19.47 22.09 -3.54
CA LEU A 21 18.04 22.18 -3.79
C LEU A 21 17.31 22.44 -2.46
N PRO A 22 16.29 23.32 -2.43
CA PRO A 22 15.54 23.62 -1.23
C PRO A 22 14.72 22.40 -0.77
N PRO A 23 14.47 22.25 0.55
CA PRO A 23 13.57 21.21 1.03
C PRO A 23 12.17 21.50 0.51
N THR A 24 11.68 20.63 -0.36
CA THR A 24 10.25 20.57 -0.67
C THR A 24 9.54 20.19 0.63
N VAL A 25 8.83 21.17 1.18
CA VAL A 25 7.89 20.98 2.28
C VAL A 25 6.93 19.87 1.89
N PHE A 26 7.05 18.72 2.55
CA PHE A 26 6.07 17.65 2.42
C PHE A 26 4.72 18.22 2.88
N SER A 27 3.84 18.44 1.90
CA SER A 27 2.43 18.73 2.11
C SER A 27 1.88 17.63 3.01
N THR A 28 1.65 17.98 4.27
CA THR A 28 1.01 17.10 5.22
C THR A 28 -0.41 16.91 4.71
N THR A 29 -0.66 15.81 4.01
CA THR A 29 -2.01 15.34 3.77
C THR A 29 -2.61 15.07 5.15
N ARG A 30 -3.35 16.05 5.65
CA ARG A 30 -4.22 15.92 6.82
C ARG A 30 -5.24 14.87 6.41
N ILE A 31 -4.96 13.61 6.75
CA ILE A 31 -5.96 12.55 6.75
C ILE A 31 -6.96 12.99 7.82
N GLN A 32 -8.00 13.71 7.38
CA GLN A 32 -9.15 14.00 8.20
C GLN A 32 -9.83 12.65 8.41
N LEU A 33 -9.47 11.98 9.51
CA LEU A 33 -10.24 10.86 10.02
C LEU A 33 -11.60 11.43 10.39
N TYR A 34 -12.57 11.21 9.51
CA TYR A 34 -13.97 11.47 9.81
C TYR A 34 -14.37 10.47 10.90
N VAL A 35 -14.15 10.86 12.16
CA VAL A 35 -14.64 10.11 13.31
C VAL A 35 -16.15 10.21 13.25
N ARG A 36 -16.78 9.16 12.73
CA ARG A 36 -18.21 8.95 12.80
C ARG A 36 -18.54 8.87 14.29
N GLN A 37 -19.02 9.98 14.86
CA GLN A 37 -19.53 9.97 16.23
C GLN A 37 -20.74 9.04 16.25
N LEU A 38 -20.55 7.87 16.83
CA LEU A 38 -21.63 6.93 17.12
C LEU A 38 -22.38 7.52 18.32
N PRO A 39 -23.66 7.91 18.21
CA PRO A 39 -24.42 8.29 19.38
C PRO A 39 -24.50 7.07 20.30
N LEU A 40 -23.91 7.18 21.48
CA LEU A 40 -24.09 6.23 22.58
C LEU A 40 -25.60 6.17 22.87
N PRO A 41 -26.28 5.03 22.69
CA PRO A 41 -27.62 4.90 23.21
C PRO A 41 -27.53 4.97 24.73
N LEU A 42 -28.24 5.94 25.28
CA LEU A 42 -28.55 6.06 26.70
C LEU A 42 -28.87 4.67 27.25
N PHE A 43 -28.04 4.19 28.19
CA PHE A 43 -28.18 2.87 28.79
C PHE A 43 -29.62 2.68 29.32
N PRO A 44 -30.41 1.73 28.80
CA PRO A 44 -31.50 1.19 29.60
C PRO A 44 -30.83 0.44 30.76
N SER A 45 -31.16 0.79 31.99
CA SER A 45 -30.78 0.05 33.18
C SER A 45 -31.34 -1.37 33.09
N LEU A 46 -30.58 -2.28 32.48
CA LEU A 46 -30.85 -3.71 32.54
C LEU A 46 -30.58 -4.18 33.97
N SER A 47 -31.66 -4.34 34.74
CA SER A 47 -31.65 -5.18 35.94
C SER A 47 -31.41 -6.62 35.49
N LEU A 48 -30.13 -7.01 35.49
CA LEU A 48 -29.71 -8.39 35.29
C LEU A 48 -30.13 -9.20 36.52
N ALA A 49 -31.33 -9.75 36.51
CA ALA A 49 -31.65 -10.90 37.34
C ALA A 49 -30.79 -12.05 36.83
N VAL A 50 -29.65 -12.28 37.49
CA VAL A 50 -28.76 -13.42 37.20
C VAL A 50 -29.45 -14.67 37.74
N PRO A 51 -29.96 -15.58 36.89
CA PRO A 51 -30.27 -16.91 37.37
C PRO A 51 -28.93 -17.60 37.58
N VAL A 52 -28.65 -17.93 38.84
CA VAL A 52 -27.66 -18.93 39.25
C VAL A 52 -27.95 -20.20 38.47
N GLY A 53 -27.24 -20.47 37.37
CA GLY A 53 -27.45 -21.73 36.64
C GLY A 53 -27.13 -21.81 35.14
N LEU A 54 -26.53 -20.80 34.51
CA LEU A 54 -26.04 -20.95 33.12
C LEU A 54 -24.53 -21.11 33.09
N GLN A 55 -24.07 -22.31 33.46
CA GLN A 55 -22.72 -22.81 33.21
C GLN A 55 -22.60 -23.16 31.71
N LEU A 56 -22.73 -22.17 30.83
CA LEU A 56 -22.11 -22.25 29.51
C LEU A 56 -20.60 -22.22 29.81
N GLY A 57 -19.85 -23.24 29.38
CA GLY A 57 -18.41 -23.43 29.66
C GLY A 57 -17.48 -22.37 29.07
N LEU A 58 -17.87 -21.10 29.15
CA LEU A 58 -17.10 -19.93 28.82
C LEU A 58 -16.30 -19.55 30.08
N PRO A 59 -14.96 -19.48 29.98
CA PRO A 59 -14.13 -19.05 31.11
C PRO A 59 -14.57 -17.65 31.53
N SER A 60 -14.56 -17.42 32.85
CA SER A 60 -15.03 -16.20 33.48
C SER A 60 -14.44 -14.95 32.79
N LEU A 61 -15.32 -13.98 32.46
CA LEU A 61 -14.97 -12.67 31.89
C LEU A 61 -13.68 -12.02 32.45
N PRO A 62 -13.39 -12.05 33.77
CA PRO A 62 -12.16 -11.47 34.32
C PRO A 62 -10.87 -12.13 33.81
N SER A 63 -10.83 -13.45 33.60
CA SER A 63 -9.61 -14.13 33.10
C SER A 63 -9.29 -13.75 31.66
N ILE A 64 -10.30 -13.56 30.83
CA ILE A 64 -10.13 -13.14 29.43
C ILE A 64 -9.63 -11.69 29.38
N LEU A 65 -10.26 -10.80 30.16
CA LEU A 65 -9.86 -9.39 30.25
C LEU A 65 -8.42 -9.25 30.77
N GLN A 66 -8.06 -9.95 31.84
CA GLN A 66 -6.72 -9.89 32.42
C GLN A 66 -5.64 -10.40 31.44
N GLY A 67 -5.93 -11.44 30.66
CA GLY A 67 -5.02 -11.93 29.60
C GLY A 67 -4.82 -10.97 28.44
N ILE A 68 -5.86 -10.18 28.10
CA ILE A 68 -5.79 -9.14 27.05
C ILE A 68 -4.89 -7.98 27.51
N TRP A 69 -5.02 -7.54 28.77
CA TRP A 69 -4.21 -6.45 29.34
C TRP A 69 -2.73 -6.83 29.44
N GLU A 70 -2.42 -8.05 29.91
CA GLU A 70 -1.04 -8.56 29.98
C GLU A 70 -0.40 -8.66 28.58
N SER A 71 -1.16 -9.13 27.59
CA SER A 71 -0.67 -9.27 26.22
C SER A 71 -0.39 -7.93 25.54
N ILE A 72 -1.30 -6.95 25.69
CA ILE A 72 -1.14 -5.62 25.10
C ILE A 72 0.04 -4.88 25.72
N LEU A 73 0.19 -4.92 27.05
CA LEU A 73 1.31 -4.27 27.74
C LEU A 73 2.67 -4.90 27.38
N LYS A 74 2.68 -6.20 27.05
CA LYS A 74 3.90 -6.94 26.71
C LYS A 74 4.22 -6.98 25.21
N ALA A 75 3.27 -6.65 24.34
CA ALA A 75 3.40 -6.68 22.87
C ALA A 75 4.13 -5.45 22.26
N VAL A 76 4.78 -4.61 23.07
CA VAL A 76 5.56 -3.47 22.56
C VAL A 76 6.96 -3.94 22.14
N PRO A 77 7.47 -3.53 20.95
CA PRO A 77 8.83 -3.84 20.54
C PRO A 77 9.85 -3.38 21.59
N LYS A 78 10.56 -4.34 22.20
CA LYS A 78 11.52 -4.04 23.27
C LYS A 78 12.69 -3.16 22.81
N LYS A 79 13.07 -3.26 21.53
CA LYS A 79 14.24 -2.59 20.93
C LYS A 79 13.96 -2.15 19.50
N LYS A 80 14.59 -1.03 19.11
CA LYS A 80 14.57 -0.52 17.73
C LYS A 80 15.31 -1.49 16.79
N THR A 81 14.76 -1.73 15.61
CA THR A 81 15.42 -2.56 14.59
C THR A 81 16.62 -1.85 13.96
N SER A 82 17.71 -2.57 13.68
CA SER A 82 18.86 -2.02 12.94
C SER A 82 18.53 -1.69 11.48
N HIS A 83 19.33 -0.82 10.87
CA HIS A 83 19.19 -0.45 9.46
C HIS A 83 19.24 -1.67 8.53
N MET A 84 20.19 -2.58 8.77
CA MET A 84 20.35 -3.84 8.01
C MET A 84 19.07 -4.69 8.07
N LYS A 85 18.53 -4.94 9.27
CA LYS A 85 17.30 -5.75 9.45
C LYS A 85 16.09 -5.09 8.79
N LYS A 86 16.00 -3.76 8.81
CA LYS A 86 14.96 -3.00 8.10
C LYS A 86 15.08 -3.18 6.58
N ARG A 87 16.30 -3.01 6.03
CA ARG A 87 16.55 -3.12 4.59
C ARG A 87 16.26 -4.52 4.06
N HIS A 88 16.74 -5.57 4.73
CA HIS A 88 16.44 -6.95 4.33
C HIS A 88 14.94 -7.23 4.37
N ARG A 89 14.23 -6.79 5.41
CA ARG A 89 12.78 -6.96 5.48
C ARG A 89 12.05 -6.20 4.37
N GLN A 90 12.53 -5.03 3.95
CA GLN A 90 11.85 -4.19 2.95
C GLN A 90 12.18 -4.58 1.51
N MET A 91 13.42 -4.97 1.22
CA MET A 91 13.92 -5.10 -0.15
C MET A 91 14.20 -6.53 -0.58
N ALA A 92 14.44 -7.47 0.35
CA ALA A 92 14.73 -8.85 -0.02
C ALA A 92 13.46 -9.52 -0.57
N GLY A 93 13.45 -9.86 -1.86
CA GLY A 93 12.34 -10.56 -2.52
C GLY A 93 11.05 -9.77 -2.68
N LYS A 94 11.06 -8.46 -2.41
CA LYS A 94 9.89 -7.56 -2.47
C LYS A 94 9.97 -6.55 -3.63
N ALA A 95 10.83 -6.81 -4.60
CA ALA A 95 10.91 -5.99 -5.80
C ALA A 95 9.61 -6.06 -6.59
N ILE A 96 9.24 -4.94 -7.23
CA ILE A 96 8.15 -4.90 -8.20
C ILE A 96 8.58 -5.76 -9.39
N LYS A 97 7.75 -6.75 -9.75
CA LYS A 97 8.02 -7.61 -10.89
C LYS A 97 7.66 -6.89 -12.18
N ASP A 98 8.49 -7.04 -13.20
CA ASP A 98 8.22 -6.48 -14.52
C ASP A 98 7.04 -7.19 -15.18
N VAL A 99 6.20 -6.40 -15.86
CA VAL A 99 5.00 -6.91 -16.54
C VAL A 99 5.38 -7.22 -17.99
N ASN A 100 5.72 -8.48 -18.26
CA ASN A 100 6.09 -8.95 -19.60
C ASN A 100 4.89 -9.23 -20.51
N SER A 101 3.67 -9.16 -19.96
CA SER A 101 2.44 -9.53 -20.64
C SER A 101 1.83 -8.36 -21.45
N LEU A 102 2.65 -7.66 -22.24
CA LEU A 102 2.24 -6.50 -23.04
C LEU A 102 2.23 -6.85 -24.53
N CYS A 103 1.17 -6.49 -25.25
CA CYS A 103 1.01 -6.70 -26.69
C CYS A 103 0.44 -5.46 -27.37
N LYS A 104 0.64 -5.33 -28.68
CA LYS A 104 0.02 -4.27 -29.48
C LYS A 104 -1.46 -4.58 -29.73
N CYS A 105 -2.31 -3.56 -29.70
CA CYS A 105 -3.72 -3.69 -30.04
C CYS A 105 -3.89 -3.86 -31.56
N PRO A 106 -4.73 -4.81 -32.03
CA PRO A 106 -4.96 -5.01 -33.46
C PRO A 106 -5.74 -3.86 -34.13
N ALA A 107 -6.52 -3.07 -33.37
CA ALA A 107 -7.33 -2.00 -33.92
C ALA A 107 -6.61 -0.64 -33.93
N CYS A 108 -6.01 -0.23 -32.82
CA CYS A 108 -5.37 1.09 -32.70
C CYS A 108 -3.83 1.06 -32.68
N GLY A 109 -3.20 -0.12 -32.62
CA GLY A 109 -1.74 -0.25 -32.53
C GLY A 109 -1.13 0.05 -31.15
N GLU A 110 -1.88 0.63 -30.22
CA GLU A 110 -1.41 0.99 -28.87
C GLU A 110 -1.08 -0.23 -28.01
N ILE A 111 -0.18 -0.06 -27.04
CA ILE A 111 0.18 -1.14 -26.12
C ILE A 111 -0.99 -1.44 -25.18
N LYS A 112 -1.34 -2.72 -25.06
CA LYS A 112 -2.33 -3.25 -24.13
C LYS A 112 -1.77 -4.45 -23.36
N ARG A 113 -2.46 -4.86 -22.29
CA ARG A 113 -2.17 -6.12 -21.60
C ARG A 113 -2.69 -7.32 -22.41
N MET A 114 -1.95 -8.42 -22.37
CA MET A 114 -2.37 -9.72 -22.92
C MET A 114 -3.69 -10.17 -22.29
N HIS A 115 -4.60 -10.72 -23.10
CA HIS A 115 -5.95 -11.18 -22.70
C HIS A 115 -6.94 -10.10 -22.22
N TYR A 116 -6.56 -8.81 -22.25
CA TYR A 116 -7.49 -7.71 -21.97
C TYR A 116 -7.92 -6.98 -23.25
N LEU A 117 -9.11 -6.36 -23.20
CA LEU A 117 -9.55 -5.41 -24.21
C LEU A 117 -8.69 -4.13 -24.11
N CYS A 118 -8.43 -3.48 -25.25
CA CYS A 118 -7.68 -2.24 -25.24
C CYS A 118 -8.49 -1.12 -24.55
N PRO A 119 -7.93 -0.42 -23.54
CA PRO A 119 -8.65 0.63 -22.83
C PRO A 119 -9.02 1.80 -23.75
N HIS A 120 -8.15 2.14 -24.71
CA HIS A 120 -8.42 3.24 -25.65
C HIS A 120 -9.54 2.91 -26.63
N CYS A 121 -9.51 1.74 -27.26
CA CYS A 121 -10.60 1.32 -28.15
C CYS A 121 -11.92 1.19 -27.41
N ALA A 122 -11.90 0.58 -26.22
CA ALA A 122 -13.11 0.41 -25.41
C ALA A 122 -13.73 1.76 -25.01
N ALA A 123 -12.91 2.74 -24.64
CA ALA A 123 -13.39 4.08 -24.29
C ALA A 123 -14.05 4.77 -25.50
N ARG A 124 -13.38 4.80 -26.66
CA ARG A 124 -13.93 5.41 -27.88
C ARG A 124 -15.23 4.76 -28.33
N LEU A 125 -15.28 3.43 -28.34
CA LEU A 125 -16.49 2.68 -28.72
C LEU A 125 -17.64 2.98 -27.75
N ARG A 126 -17.36 3.01 -26.44
CA ARG A 126 -18.37 3.35 -25.43
C ARG A 126 -18.90 4.76 -25.62
N GLU A 127 -18.04 5.74 -25.91
CA GLU A 127 -18.45 7.12 -26.19
C GLU A 127 -19.37 7.22 -27.42
N MET A 128 -19.01 6.53 -28.51
CA MET A 128 -19.84 6.47 -29.71
C MET A 128 -21.21 5.85 -29.43
N MET A 129 -21.24 4.68 -28.77
CA MET A 129 -22.49 4.01 -28.41
C MET A 129 -23.37 4.87 -27.50
N ASN A 130 -22.78 5.59 -26.55
CA ASN A 130 -23.50 6.48 -25.65
C ASN A 130 -24.07 7.70 -26.39
N ARG A 131 -23.38 8.20 -27.42
CA ARG A 131 -23.88 9.30 -28.27
C ARG A 131 -25.08 8.84 -29.07
N GLU A 132 -24.97 7.70 -29.75
CA GLU A 132 -26.08 7.09 -30.51
C GLU A 132 -27.28 6.79 -29.61
N ALA A 133 -27.05 6.36 -28.36
CA ALA A 133 -28.12 6.14 -27.40
C ALA A 133 -28.83 7.44 -27.00
N ARG A 134 -28.12 8.57 -26.89
CA ARG A 134 -28.72 9.89 -26.59
C ARG A 134 -29.54 10.40 -27.77
N GLU A 135 -28.99 10.32 -28.98
CA GLU A 135 -29.66 10.74 -30.22
C GLU A 135 -30.96 9.95 -30.49
N LYS A 136 -31.08 8.71 -29.99
CA LYS A 136 -32.32 7.92 -30.08
C LYS A 136 -33.37 8.26 -29.02
N ASN A 137 -32.96 8.91 -27.94
CA ASN A 137 -33.86 9.32 -26.85
C ASN A 137 -34.38 10.74 -27.03
N GLU A 138 -33.77 11.52 -27.92
CA GLU A 138 -34.21 12.82 -28.40
C GLU A 138 -35.17 12.65 -29.59
#